data_AF-A0A6S7HLB4-F1
#
_entry.id   AF-A0A6S7HLB4-F1
#
_cell.length_a   1.000
_cell.length_b   1.000
_cell.length_c   1.000
_cell.angle_alpha   90.00
_cell.angle_beta   90.00
_cell.angle_gamma   90.00
#
_symmetry.space_group_name_H-M   'P 1'
#
loop_
_entity.id
_entity.type
_entity.pdbx_description
1 polymer ?
#
loop_
_entity_poly.entity_id
_entity_poly.type
_entity_poly.pdbx_seq_one_letter_code
_entity_poly.pdbx_strand_id
1 'polypeptide(L)'
;MEKLFRNRELNVSVRTVRLGEEILFYAKDVAESLGYADTKRAVQKLVRKQNKVSVYELRKGDNLSPFEKCHPYELRKGDNLSPFEKCHPQTIILYEPGLYQLICSSRLPIAEDFQDWVFKEVLPSIRKTGSYELPDRRSLRYNQMILINETDLHNVIVSYIRDNYPEAVILPALGEYQDTVSKRCDAWKKGYKGGQPDLIIENPMGKYKGFAIEFKSPKGTGVISENQDIWFRKLRGIGYMTMVSDDLVKTCIRINEYFSLKKTIRKTVVKNVVSDVKTYRPRFNSGKY
;
A
#
# COMPACT_ATOMS: atom_id res chain seq x y z
N MET A 1 -2.86 -12.02 6.16
CA MET A 1 -3.90 -11.09 6.68
C MET A 1 -4.84 -10.74 5.54
N GLU A 2 -6.14 -10.66 5.79
CA GLU A 2 -7.13 -10.22 4.79
C GLU A 2 -7.00 -8.72 4.47
N LYS A 3 -7.21 -8.36 3.21
CA LYS A 3 -7.27 -6.99 2.70
C LYS A 3 -8.51 -6.83 1.82
N LEU A 4 -8.95 -5.59 1.64
CA LEU A 4 -10.03 -5.25 0.70
C LEU A 4 -9.41 -4.54 -0.50
N PHE A 5 -9.33 -5.22 -1.63
CA PHE A 5 -9.11 -4.58 -2.92
C PHE A 5 -10.37 -3.79 -3.30
N ARG A 6 -10.18 -2.69 -4.03
CA ARG A 6 -11.27 -1.88 -4.59
C ARG A 6 -10.87 -1.46 -6.01
N ASN A 7 -11.82 -1.08 -6.84
CA ASN A 7 -11.58 -0.29 -8.05
C ASN A 7 -12.58 0.89 -8.03
N ARG A 8 -12.11 2.14 -8.12
CA ARG A 8 -12.94 3.37 -8.08
C ARG A 8 -13.65 3.61 -9.40
N GLU A 9 -13.00 3.27 -10.51
CA GLU A 9 -13.50 3.48 -11.88
C GLU A 9 -14.64 2.51 -12.19
N LEU A 10 -14.51 1.26 -11.74
CA LEU A 10 -15.58 0.24 -11.81
C LEU A 10 -16.51 0.23 -10.56
N ASN A 11 -16.20 1.02 -9.54
CA ASN A 11 -16.89 1.06 -8.23
C ASN A 11 -17.07 -0.31 -7.52
N VAL A 12 -16.13 -1.25 -7.69
CA VAL A 12 -16.20 -2.60 -7.10
C VAL A 12 -15.28 -2.76 -5.89
N SER A 13 -15.55 -3.78 -5.06
CA SER A 13 -14.67 -4.18 -3.96
C SER A 13 -14.60 -5.69 -3.78
N VAL A 14 -13.38 -6.22 -3.71
CA VAL A 14 -13.08 -7.65 -3.63
C VAL A 14 -12.19 -7.91 -2.42
N ARG A 15 -12.59 -8.80 -1.51
CA ARG A 15 -11.67 -9.25 -0.45
C ARG A 15 -10.55 -10.10 -1.04
N THR A 16 -9.36 -9.92 -0.51
CA THR A 16 -8.15 -10.66 -0.91
C THR A 16 -7.34 -11.10 0.30
N VAL A 17 -6.56 -12.16 0.15
CA VAL A 17 -5.58 -12.62 1.14
C VAL A 17 -4.24 -12.78 0.44
N ARG A 18 -3.20 -12.11 0.95
CA ARG A 18 -1.83 -12.32 0.48
C ARG A 18 -1.15 -13.41 1.31
N LEU A 19 -0.55 -14.40 0.63
CA LEU A 19 0.27 -15.46 1.21
C LEU A 19 1.63 -15.44 0.51
N GLY A 20 2.67 -14.95 1.17
CA GLY A 20 3.97 -14.73 0.53
C GLY A 20 3.88 -13.76 -0.64
N GLU A 21 4.16 -14.25 -1.85
CA GLU A 21 4.02 -13.51 -3.10
C GLU A 21 2.63 -13.64 -3.74
N GLU A 22 1.90 -14.73 -3.48
CA GLU A 22 0.58 -14.98 -4.07
C GLU A 22 -0.51 -14.07 -3.49
N ILE A 23 -1.44 -13.66 -4.35
CA ILE A 23 -2.69 -12.99 -3.98
C ILE A 23 -3.85 -13.95 -4.29
N LEU A 24 -4.65 -14.21 -3.26
CA LEU A 24 -5.87 -15.02 -3.32
C LEU A 24 -7.10 -14.11 -3.25
N PHE A 25 -8.17 -14.47 -3.97
CA PHE A 25 -9.37 -13.65 -4.12
C PHE A 25 -10.62 -14.38 -3.64
N TYR A 26 -11.53 -13.71 -2.93
CA TYR A 26 -12.81 -14.32 -2.58
C TYR A 26 -13.70 -14.44 -3.81
N ALA A 27 -14.01 -15.68 -4.22
CA ALA A 27 -14.65 -15.96 -5.51
C ALA A 27 -16.05 -15.35 -5.65
N LYS A 28 -16.78 -15.26 -4.53
CA LYS A 28 -18.10 -14.61 -4.47
C LYS A 28 -17.96 -13.13 -4.84
N ASP A 29 -17.11 -12.39 -4.12
CA ASP A 29 -16.91 -10.95 -4.30
C ASP A 29 -16.51 -10.59 -5.74
N VAL A 30 -15.65 -11.40 -6.37
CA VAL A 30 -15.27 -11.22 -7.78
C VAL A 30 -16.48 -11.40 -8.70
N ALA A 31 -17.29 -12.43 -8.49
CA ALA A 31 -18.48 -12.67 -9.31
C ALA A 31 -19.57 -11.59 -9.12
N GLU A 32 -19.78 -11.10 -7.88
CA GLU A 32 -20.67 -9.97 -7.61
C GLU A 32 -20.14 -8.68 -8.27
N SER A 33 -18.83 -8.44 -8.21
CA SER A 33 -18.17 -7.31 -8.87
C SER A 33 -18.33 -7.29 -10.38
N LEU A 34 -18.46 -8.46 -11.03
CA LEU A 34 -18.75 -8.56 -12.46
C LEU A 34 -20.25 -8.47 -12.80
N GLY A 35 -21.15 -8.49 -11.81
CA GLY A 35 -22.61 -8.45 -12.00
C GLY A 35 -23.30 -9.82 -12.08
N TYR A 36 -22.66 -10.92 -11.67
CA TYR A 36 -23.32 -12.24 -11.68
C TYR A 36 -24.33 -12.41 -10.55
N ALA A 37 -25.62 -12.55 -10.89
CA ALA A 37 -26.66 -12.89 -9.92
C ALA A 37 -26.43 -14.30 -9.29
N ASP A 38 -26.07 -15.30 -10.09
CA ASP A 38 -25.67 -16.63 -9.60
C ASP A 38 -24.14 -16.76 -9.60
N THR A 39 -23.54 -16.14 -8.58
CA THR A 39 -22.09 -16.16 -8.32
C THR A 39 -21.53 -17.58 -8.22
N LYS A 40 -22.27 -18.50 -7.59
CA LYS A 40 -21.87 -19.89 -7.39
C LYS A 40 -21.75 -20.62 -8.72
N ARG A 41 -22.78 -20.53 -9.58
CA ARG A 41 -22.78 -21.17 -10.91
C ARG A 41 -21.75 -20.55 -11.85
N ALA A 42 -21.54 -19.24 -11.79
CA ALA A 42 -20.48 -18.56 -12.54
C ALA A 42 -19.09 -19.12 -12.17
N VAL A 43 -18.73 -19.11 -10.88
CA VAL A 43 -17.47 -19.67 -10.37
C VAL A 43 -17.35 -21.18 -10.63
N GLN A 44 -18.45 -21.93 -10.57
CA GLN A 44 -18.46 -23.36 -10.87
C GLN A 44 -18.18 -23.64 -12.36
N LYS A 45 -18.84 -22.91 -13.27
CA LYS A 45 -18.77 -23.14 -14.73
C LYS A 45 -17.51 -22.57 -15.39
N LEU A 46 -17.05 -21.40 -14.97
CA LEU A 46 -16.06 -20.61 -15.72
C LEU A 46 -14.62 -20.77 -15.23
N VAL A 47 -14.42 -21.16 -13.97
CA VAL A 47 -13.08 -21.37 -13.39
C VAL A 47 -12.77 -22.87 -13.30
N ARG A 48 -11.59 -23.31 -13.72
CA ARG A 48 -11.17 -24.73 -13.66
C ARG A 48 -10.88 -25.16 -12.21
N LYS A 49 -10.95 -26.46 -11.89
CA LYS A 49 -10.78 -26.95 -10.50
C LYS A 49 -9.44 -26.54 -9.90
N GLN A 50 -8.33 -26.70 -10.60
CA GLN A 50 -7.00 -26.34 -10.12
C GLN A 50 -6.79 -24.83 -9.86
N ASN A 51 -7.70 -23.97 -10.33
CA ASN A 51 -7.62 -22.52 -10.17
C ASN A 51 -8.53 -21.97 -9.05
N LYS A 52 -9.17 -22.84 -8.28
CA LYS A 52 -10.03 -22.48 -7.14
C LYS A 52 -9.99 -23.55 -6.05
N VAL A 53 -10.15 -23.13 -4.80
CA VAL A 53 -10.05 -24.02 -3.63
C VAL A 53 -11.05 -23.60 -2.57
N SER A 54 -11.62 -24.54 -1.81
CA SER A 54 -12.45 -24.21 -0.66
C SER A 54 -11.61 -23.89 0.58
N VAL A 55 -12.16 -23.08 1.48
CA VAL A 55 -11.57 -22.83 2.81
C VAL A 55 -11.38 -24.13 3.60
N TYR A 56 -12.22 -25.15 3.38
CA TYR A 56 -12.04 -26.49 3.96
C TYR A 56 -10.76 -27.18 3.48
N GLU A 57 -10.55 -27.24 2.15
CA GLU A 57 -9.34 -27.83 1.55
C GLU A 57 -8.07 -27.06 1.96
N LEU A 58 -8.12 -25.72 1.97
CA LEU A 58 -7.03 -24.88 2.47
C LEU A 58 -6.66 -25.14 3.93
N ARG A 59 -7.64 -25.36 4.82
CA ARG A 59 -7.41 -25.65 6.24
C ARG A 59 -6.77 -27.02 6.49
N LYS A 60 -7.00 -27.99 5.60
CA LYS A 60 -6.35 -29.30 5.65
C LYS A 60 -4.96 -29.31 5.01
N GLY A 61 -4.69 -28.37 4.10
CA GLY A 61 -3.51 -28.40 3.24
C GLY A 61 -3.69 -29.27 1.98
N ASP A 62 -4.91 -29.78 1.73
CA ASP A 62 -5.20 -30.77 0.67
C ASP A 62 -5.00 -30.22 -0.76
N ASN A 63 -4.96 -28.89 -0.94
CA ASN A 63 -4.61 -28.24 -2.21
C ASN A 63 -3.80 -26.97 -1.93
N LEU A 64 -2.47 -27.08 -1.98
CA LEU A 64 -1.58 -25.93 -2.19
C LEU A 64 -1.68 -25.48 -3.66
N SER A 65 -1.20 -24.26 -3.97
CA SER A 65 -1.20 -23.72 -5.32
C SER A 65 -0.49 -24.65 -6.31
N PRO A 66 -0.98 -24.83 -7.56
CA PRO A 66 -0.25 -25.52 -8.62
C PRO A 66 1.09 -24.86 -8.98
N PHE A 67 1.34 -23.64 -8.49
CA PHE A 67 2.61 -22.93 -8.64
C PHE A 67 3.50 -23.20 -7.42
N GLU A 68 4.32 -24.25 -7.52
CA GLU A 68 5.25 -24.68 -6.49
C GLU A 68 6.26 -23.58 -6.14
N LYS A 69 6.08 -22.96 -4.96
CA LYS A 69 7.11 -22.19 -4.22
C LYS A 69 6.69 -21.83 -2.79
N CYS A 70 5.41 -21.56 -2.54
CA CYS A 70 4.88 -21.39 -1.19
C CYS A 70 4.54 -22.76 -0.57
N HIS A 71 5.57 -23.51 -0.16
CA HIS A 71 5.43 -24.71 0.67
C HIS A 71 4.88 -24.36 2.08
N PRO A 72 4.46 -25.33 2.90
CA PRO A 72 3.26 -25.18 3.71
C PRO A 72 3.49 -24.25 4.90
N TYR A 73 2.89 -23.05 4.81
CA TYR A 73 2.42 -22.27 5.96
C TYR A 73 3.42 -22.21 7.13
N GLU A 74 4.40 -21.29 7.09
CA GLU A 74 5.28 -20.92 8.23
C GLU A 74 4.52 -20.21 9.38
N LEU A 75 3.36 -20.74 9.74
CA LEU A 75 2.50 -20.31 10.83
C LEU A 75 3.09 -20.86 12.14
N ARG A 76 4.22 -20.27 12.53
CA ARG A 76 4.95 -20.55 13.79
C ARG A 76 3.94 -20.76 14.92
N LYS A 77 3.97 -21.92 15.58
CA LYS A 77 3.13 -22.22 16.75
C LYS A 77 3.33 -21.13 17.81
N GLY A 78 2.38 -20.21 17.89
CA GLY A 78 2.43 -19.02 18.74
C GLY A 78 1.59 -17.87 18.17
N ASP A 79 1.83 -17.47 16.93
CA ASP A 79 1.38 -16.16 16.43
C ASP A 79 0.29 -16.22 15.33
N ASN A 80 -0.93 -15.89 15.75
CA ASN A 80 -2.10 -15.49 14.94
C ASN A 80 -2.87 -16.56 14.15
N LEU A 81 -4.19 -16.33 14.10
CA LEU A 81 -5.19 -17.15 13.42
C LEU A 81 -4.92 -17.26 11.92
N SER A 82 -5.39 -18.35 11.31
CA SER A 82 -5.40 -18.47 9.85
C SER A 82 -6.22 -17.32 9.24
N PRO A 83 -5.79 -16.71 8.11
CA PRO A 83 -6.59 -15.69 7.42
C PRO A 83 -8.02 -16.14 7.10
N PHE A 84 -8.23 -17.45 6.98
CA PHE A 84 -9.53 -18.06 6.69
C PHE A 84 -10.20 -18.70 7.91
N GLU A 85 -9.70 -18.53 9.13
CA GLU A 85 -10.18 -19.26 10.32
C GLU A 85 -11.65 -18.96 10.64
N LYS A 86 -12.07 -17.69 10.50
CA LYS A 86 -13.45 -17.25 10.71
C LYS A 86 -14.35 -17.39 9.47
N CYS A 87 -13.83 -17.90 8.35
CA CYS A 87 -14.62 -18.12 7.14
C CYS A 87 -15.52 -19.35 7.23
N HIS A 88 -16.58 -19.39 6.42
CA HIS A 88 -17.35 -20.60 6.20
C HIS A 88 -16.51 -21.64 5.42
N PRO A 89 -16.51 -22.94 5.77
CA PRO A 89 -15.66 -23.93 5.10
C PRO A 89 -15.91 -24.08 3.59
N GLN A 90 -17.15 -23.83 3.13
CA GLN A 90 -17.53 -23.88 1.72
C GLN A 90 -17.23 -22.59 0.94
N THR A 91 -16.64 -21.57 1.57
CA THR A 91 -16.20 -20.36 0.86
C THR A 91 -15.14 -20.75 -0.18
N ILE A 92 -15.37 -20.38 -1.44
CA ILE A 92 -14.42 -20.62 -2.53
C ILE A 92 -13.49 -19.42 -2.66
N ILE A 93 -12.20 -19.73 -2.74
CA ILE A 93 -11.09 -18.82 -2.98
C ILE A 93 -10.55 -19.10 -4.39
N LEU A 94 -10.22 -18.05 -5.13
CA LEU A 94 -9.55 -18.14 -6.43
C LEU A 94 -8.06 -17.86 -6.29
N TYR A 95 -7.24 -18.63 -6.98
CA TYR A 95 -5.89 -18.20 -7.34
C TYR A 95 -5.98 -17.17 -8.48
N GLU A 96 -4.91 -16.41 -8.73
CA GLU A 96 -4.89 -15.38 -9.78
C GLU A 96 -5.25 -15.91 -11.20
N PRO A 97 -4.80 -17.11 -11.64
CA PRO A 97 -5.28 -17.71 -12.89
C PRO A 97 -6.78 -18.05 -12.90
N GLY A 98 -7.42 -18.14 -11.73
CA GLY A 98 -8.87 -18.31 -11.58
C GLY A 98 -9.63 -17.00 -11.67
N LEU A 99 -9.06 -15.90 -11.17
CA LEU A 99 -9.56 -14.55 -11.40
C LEU A 99 -9.60 -14.23 -12.91
N TYR A 100 -8.49 -14.44 -13.62
CA TYR A 100 -8.44 -14.19 -15.07
C TYR A 100 -9.38 -15.11 -15.86
N GLN A 101 -9.54 -16.38 -15.46
CA GLN A 101 -10.55 -17.27 -16.08
C GLN A 101 -11.98 -16.76 -15.88
N LEU A 102 -12.33 -16.26 -14.70
CA LEU A 102 -13.68 -15.76 -14.43
C LEU A 102 -13.99 -14.47 -15.22
N ILE A 103 -13.02 -13.56 -15.32
CA ILE A 103 -13.18 -12.32 -16.10
C ILE A 103 -13.19 -12.61 -17.60
N CYS A 104 -12.17 -13.27 -18.14
CA CYS A 104 -12.02 -13.50 -19.59
C CYS A 104 -12.96 -14.57 -20.17
N SER A 105 -13.76 -15.25 -19.35
CA SER A 105 -14.88 -16.10 -19.82
C SER A 105 -16.25 -15.44 -19.65
N SER A 106 -16.30 -14.20 -19.15
CA SER A 106 -17.52 -13.43 -18.95
C SER A 106 -17.94 -12.65 -20.19
N ARG A 107 -19.24 -12.36 -20.27
CA ARG A 107 -19.91 -11.51 -21.29
C ARG A 107 -20.79 -10.46 -20.60
N LEU A 108 -20.29 -9.92 -19.49
CA LEU A 108 -20.90 -8.84 -18.74
C LEU A 108 -20.04 -7.59 -18.98
N PRO A 109 -20.61 -6.38 -19.18
CA PRO A 109 -19.84 -5.22 -19.65
C PRO A 109 -18.57 -4.90 -18.83
N ILE A 110 -18.66 -5.01 -17.50
CA ILE A 110 -17.53 -4.80 -16.56
C ILE A 110 -16.33 -5.74 -16.86
N ALA A 111 -16.60 -6.93 -17.40
CA ALA A 111 -15.57 -7.86 -17.83
C ALA A 111 -15.07 -7.57 -19.26
N GLU A 112 -15.89 -6.97 -20.11
CA GLU A 112 -15.53 -6.61 -21.49
C GLU A 112 -14.54 -5.43 -21.49
N ASP A 113 -14.74 -4.42 -20.64
CA ASP A 113 -13.78 -3.32 -20.41
C ASP A 113 -12.38 -3.84 -20.04
N PHE A 114 -12.31 -4.80 -19.11
CA PHE A 114 -11.04 -5.41 -18.67
C PHE A 114 -10.42 -6.30 -19.77
N GLN A 115 -11.25 -7.08 -20.48
CA GLN A 115 -10.79 -7.90 -21.61
C GLN A 115 -10.21 -7.02 -22.73
N ASP A 116 -10.87 -5.92 -23.07
CA ASP A 116 -10.40 -4.97 -24.08
C ASP A 116 -9.05 -4.37 -23.71
N TRP A 117 -8.90 -3.90 -22.46
CA TRP A 117 -7.60 -3.41 -21.97
C TRP A 117 -6.52 -4.49 -22.06
N VAL A 118 -6.78 -5.72 -21.59
CA VAL A 118 -5.78 -6.80 -21.63
C VAL A 118 -5.43 -7.20 -23.07
N PHE A 119 -6.42 -7.37 -23.95
CA PHE A 119 -6.21 -7.93 -25.30
C PHE A 119 -5.80 -6.89 -26.34
N LYS A 120 -6.16 -5.61 -26.18
CA LYS A 120 -5.84 -4.52 -27.13
C LYS A 120 -4.63 -3.69 -26.69
N GLU A 121 -4.35 -3.58 -25.39
CA GLU A 121 -3.23 -2.81 -24.85
C GLU A 121 -2.14 -3.69 -24.21
N VAL A 122 -2.46 -4.44 -23.15
CA VAL A 122 -1.47 -5.13 -22.30
C VAL A 122 -0.69 -6.19 -23.07
N LEU A 123 -1.36 -7.24 -23.58
CA LEU A 123 -0.69 -8.35 -24.27
C LEU A 123 -0.02 -7.90 -25.58
N PRO A 124 -0.60 -7.00 -26.40
CA PRO A 124 0.10 -6.43 -27.56
C PRO A 124 1.33 -5.61 -27.20
N SER A 125 1.38 -4.96 -26.03
CA SER A 125 2.57 -4.27 -25.53
C SER A 125 3.66 -5.27 -25.16
N ILE A 126 3.37 -6.26 -24.30
CA ILE A 126 4.33 -7.31 -23.89
C ILE A 126 4.91 -8.02 -25.12
N ARG A 127 4.07 -8.36 -26.10
CA ARG A 127 4.50 -9.03 -27.34
C ARG A 127 5.41 -8.14 -28.23
N LYS A 128 5.32 -6.82 -28.13
CA LYS A 128 6.11 -5.85 -28.93
C LYS A 128 7.41 -5.43 -28.24
N THR A 129 7.42 -5.27 -26.92
CA THR A 129 8.52 -4.65 -26.18
C THR A 129 9.17 -5.55 -25.13
N GLY A 130 8.58 -6.72 -24.83
CA GLY A 130 8.99 -7.59 -23.72
C GLY A 130 8.46 -7.13 -22.35
N SER A 131 7.76 -5.99 -22.26
CA SER A 131 7.27 -5.41 -21.00
C SER A 131 5.83 -4.88 -21.13
N TYR A 132 5.18 -4.59 -20.01
CA TYR A 132 4.01 -3.70 -20.02
C TYR A 132 4.18 -2.53 -19.06
N GLU A 133 4.48 -1.39 -19.68
CA GLU A 133 4.48 -0.09 -19.06
C GLU A 133 3.11 0.56 -19.30
N LEU A 134 2.28 0.66 -18.25
CA LEU A 134 1.04 1.45 -18.28
C LEU A 134 1.40 2.88 -18.78
N PRO A 135 0.72 3.41 -19.81
CA PRO A 135 1.07 4.70 -20.41
C PRO A 135 1.10 5.80 -19.36
N ASP A 136 2.30 6.40 -19.22
CA ASP A 136 2.68 7.39 -18.21
C ASP A 136 1.98 7.23 -16.85
N ARG A 137 2.15 6.04 -16.24
CA ARG A 137 1.61 5.40 -15.00
C ARG A 137 1.46 6.24 -13.71
N ARG A 138 1.23 7.54 -13.80
CA ARG A 138 1.45 8.56 -12.76
C ARG A 138 0.17 9.29 -12.32
N SER A 139 -0.99 8.93 -12.88
CA SER A 139 -2.32 9.29 -12.36
C SER A 139 -3.03 8.06 -11.77
N LEU A 140 -3.21 7.00 -12.57
CA LEU A 140 -4.06 5.85 -12.23
C LEU A 140 -3.56 5.01 -11.04
N ARG A 141 -2.24 4.97 -10.77
CA ARG A 141 -1.71 4.28 -9.58
C ARG A 141 -2.25 4.85 -8.27
N TYR A 142 -2.62 6.14 -8.21
CA TYR A 142 -3.14 6.77 -7.00
C TYR A 142 -4.64 6.50 -6.74
N ASN A 143 -5.36 5.86 -7.66
CA ASN A 143 -6.73 5.41 -7.39
C ASN A 143 -6.76 4.09 -6.59
N GLN A 144 -5.97 3.07 -6.95
CA GLN A 144 -5.89 1.80 -6.20
C GLN A 144 -4.59 0.96 -6.25
N MET A 145 -3.42 1.52 -6.57
CA MET A 145 -2.18 0.97 -5.96
C MET A 145 -2.00 1.60 -4.57
N ILE A 146 -2.94 1.16 -3.73
CA ILE A 146 -3.22 1.45 -2.33
C ILE A 146 -1.97 1.85 -1.51
N LEU A 147 -2.03 3.00 -0.83
CA LEU A 147 -1.23 3.26 0.38
C LEU A 147 -1.79 2.38 1.51
N ILE A 148 -1.23 1.19 1.73
CA ILE A 148 -1.86 0.18 2.62
C ILE A 148 -1.47 0.39 4.08
N ASN A 149 -0.27 0.93 4.32
CA ASN A 149 0.39 0.98 5.62
C ASN A 149 1.23 2.28 5.79
N GLU A 150 1.90 2.39 6.93
CA GLU A 150 2.93 3.41 7.20
C GLU A 150 4.02 3.43 6.11
N THR A 151 4.55 2.26 5.76
CA THR A 151 5.65 2.05 4.80
C THR A 151 5.40 2.72 3.45
N ASP A 152 4.23 2.52 2.84
CA ASP A 152 3.89 3.05 1.52
C ASP A 152 3.84 4.59 1.57
N LEU A 153 3.25 5.16 2.62
CA LEU A 153 3.15 6.60 2.84
C LEU A 153 4.54 7.22 3.10
N HIS A 154 5.35 6.60 3.97
CA HIS A 154 6.72 7.02 4.24
C HIS A 154 7.55 7.10 2.96
N ASN A 155 7.54 6.03 2.14
CA ASN A 155 8.35 5.97 0.93
C ASN A 155 7.95 7.02 -0.13
N VAL A 156 6.65 7.27 -0.33
CA VAL A 156 6.18 8.32 -1.25
C VAL A 156 6.55 9.71 -0.74
N ILE A 157 6.44 9.96 0.58
CA ILE A 157 6.81 11.25 1.20
C ILE A 157 8.32 11.50 1.17
N VAL A 158 9.15 10.47 1.39
CA VAL A 158 10.61 10.60 1.26
C VAL A 158 11.01 10.93 -0.18
N SER A 159 10.37 10.35 -1.20
CA SER A 159 10.60 10.80 -2.59
C SER A 159 10.07 12.21 -2.81
N TYR A 160 8.88 12.56 -2.29
CA TYR A 160 8.32 13.92 -2.39
C TYR A 160 9.30 14.98 -1.90
N ILE A 161 9.92 14.75 -0.73
CA ILE A 161 10.90 15.67 -0.18
C ILE A 161 12.15 15.72 -1.06
N ARG A 162 12.72 14.57 -1.47
CA ARG A 162 13.94 14.51 -2.29
C ARG A 162 13.82 15.21 -3.65
N ASP A 163 12.66 15.14 -4.30
CA ASP A 163 12.43 15.73 -5.63
C ASP A 163 12.10 17.23 -5.60
N ASN A 164 11.43 17.72 -4.54
CA ASN A 164 11.01 19.14 -4.44
C ASN A 164 11.92 19.99 -3.54
N TYR A 165 12.62 19.35 -2.59
CA TYR A 165 13.50 19.95 -1.59
C TYR A 165 14.80 19.14 -1.49
N PRO A 166 15.64 19.10 -2.54
CA PRO A 166 16.88 18.31 -2.55
C PRO A 166 17.90 18.77 -1.49
N GLU A 167 17.73 19.96 -0.90
CA GLU A 167 18.48 20.47 0.25
C GLU A 167 17.98 19.97 1.61
N ALA A 168 16.92 19.14 1.65
CA ALA A 168 16.32 18.64 2.87
C ALA A 168 17.20 17.58 3.56
N VAL A 169 17.60 17.86 4.80
CA VAL A 169 18.27 16.93 5.70
C VAL A 169 17.20 16.09 6.39
N ILE A 170 16.95 14.91 5.83
CA ILE A 170 15.96 13.95 6.34
C ILE A 170 16.60 12.85 7.19
N LEU A 171 15.99 12.57 8.34
CA LEU A 171 16.38 11.51 9.27
C LEU A 171 15.19 10.55 9.47
N PRO A 172 15.17 9.38 8.80
CA PRO A 172 14.16 8.35 9.05
C PRO A 172 14.49 7.53 10.31
N ALA A 173 13.47 7.03 11.01
CA ALA A 173 13.64 6.10 12.12
C ALA A 173 13.86 4.65 11.65
N LEU A 174 14.50 3.84 12.50
CA LEU A 174 14.73 2.41 12.22
C LEU A 174 13.52 1.49 12.48
N GLY A 175 12.33 2.03 12.78
CA GLY A 175 11.20 1.27 13.32
C GLY A 175 10.87 -0.02 12.56
N GLU A 176 10.65 0.08 11.24
CA GLU A 176 10.30 -1.06 10.38
C GLU A 176 11.46 -2.06 10.19
N TYR A 177 12.71 -1.60 10.36
CA TYR A 177 13.91 -2.44 10.19
C TYR A 177 14.26 -3.27 11.44
N GLN A 178 13.60 -3.02 12.58
CA GLN A 178 13.83 -3.71 13.85
C GLN A 178 13.01 -5.00 14.01
N ASP A 179 12.94 -5.82 12.96
CA ASP A 179 12.16 -7.08 12.90
C ASP A 179 12.44 -8.06 14.06
N THR A 180 13.70 -8.20 14.45
CA THR A 180 14.21 -9.24 15.34
C THR A 180 14.64 -8.70 16.69
N VAL A 181 14.59 -9.54 17.73
CA VAL A 181 15.06 -9.20 19.09
C VAL A 181 16.51 -8.73 19.07
N SER A 182 17.37 -9.38 18.27
CA SER A 182 18.78 -8.98 18.11
C SER A 182 18.91 -7.54 17.60
N LYS A 183 18.22 -7.18 16.51
CA LYS A 183 18.22 -5.81 15.97
C LYS A 183 17.62 -4.80 16.95
N ARG A 184 16.58 -5.16 17.72
CA ARG A 184 16.02 -4.29 18.78
C ARG A 184 17.04 -4.01 19.90
N CYS A 185 17.74 -5.05 20.36
CA CYS A 185 18.79 -4.91 21.39
C CYS A 185 20.00 -4.11 20.89
N ASP A 186 20.43 -4.31 19.65
CA ASP A 186 21.51 -3.55 19.01
C ASP A 186 21.13 -2.09 18.77
N ALA A 187 19.93 -1.82 18.24
CA ALA A 187 19.41 -0.47 18.07
C ALA A 187 19.30 0.28 19.40
N TRP A 188 18.82 -0.37 20.47
CA TRP A 188 18.78 0.23 21.81
C TRP A 188 20.19 0.59 22.33
N LYS A 189 21.19 -0.30 22.16
CA LYS A 189 22.59 -0.02 22.48
C LYS A 189 23.16 1.14 21.67
N LYS A 190 22.69 1.33 20.43
CA LYS A 190 23.01 2.46 19.54
C LYS A 190 22.18 3.71 19.80
N GLY A 191 21.38 3.74 20.89
CA GLY A 191 20.66 4.92 21.36
C GLY A 191 19.24 5.11 20.80
N TYR A 192 18.77 4.23 19.91
CA TYR A 192 17.39 4.27 19.40
C TYR A 192 16.39 3.97 20.52
N LYS A 193 15.24 4.66 20.51
CA LYS A 193 14.20 4.54 21.55
C LYS A 193 12.83 4.37 20.91
N GLY A 194 11.97 3.58 21.55
CA GLY A 194 10.59 3.39 21.10
C GLY A 194 9.84 4.72 21.00
N GLY A 195 8.98 4.83 19.99
CA GLY A 195 8.17 6.01 19.70
C GLY A 195 8.91 7.21 19.11
N GLN A 196 10.16 7.04 18.65
CA GLN A 196 10.79 8.03 17.77
C GLN A 196 9.92 8.22 16.51
N PRO A 197 9.65 9.46 16.06
CA PRO A 197 8.84 9.71 14.86
C PRO A 197 9.48 9.10 13.62
N ASP A 198 8.64 8.61 12.70
CA ASP A 198 9.08 7.91 11.48
C ASP A 198 10.05 8.73 10.62
N LEU A 199 9.82 10.03 10.52
CA LEU A 199 10.62 10.94 9.69
C LEU A 199 10.82 12.30 10.38
N ILE A 200 12.06 12.78 10.44
CA ILE A 200 12.39 14.12 10.90
C ILE A 200 13.11 14.89 9.78
N ILE A 201 12.77 16.16 9.63
CA ILE A 201 13.42 17.13 8.73
C ILE A 201 14.17 18.13 9.62
N GLU A 202 15.50 18.13 9.55
CA GLU A 202 16.36 18.93 10.43
C GLU A 202 16.54 20.39 9.97
N ASN A 203 16.10 20.75 8.76
CA ASN A 203 16.28 22.12 8.24
C ASN A 203 15.39 23.12 9.02
N PRO A 204 15.95 24.14 9.71
CA PRO A 204 15.12 25.12 10.42
C PRO A 204 14.34 26.01 9.44
N MET A 205 13.06 26.24 9.74
CA MET A 205 12.14 27.04 8.92
C MET A 205 11.30 27.98 9.80
N GLY A 206 11.43 29.29 9.55
CA GLY A 206 10.76 30.33 10.34
C GLY A 206 11.13 30.23 11.83
N LYS A 207 10.12 30.00 12.69
CA LYS A 207 10.29 29.84 14.14
C LYS A 207 10.62 28.40 14.60
N TYR A 208 10.60 27.43 13.69
CA TYR A 208 10.74 26.01 14.02
C TYR A 208 12.16 25.52 13.71
N LYS A 209 12.76 24.76 14.64
CA LYS A 209 14.11 24.21 14.49
C LYS A 209 14.20 22.99 13.58
N GLY A 210 13.08 22.30 13.39
CA GLY A 210 12.93 21.13 12.53
C GLY A 210 11.45 20.74 12.45
N PHE A 211 11.14 19.69 11.69
CA PHE A 211 9.77 19.17 11.53
C PHE A 211 9.76 17.64 11.63
N ALA A 212 9.10 17.11 12.66
CA ALA A 212 8.89 15.67 12.84
C ALA A 212 7.51 15.23 12.35
N ILE A 213 7.47 14.09 11.67
CA ILE A 213 6.28 13.47 11.09
C ILE A 213 6.19 12.02 11.57
N GLU A 214 5.02 11.68 12.12
CA GLU A 214 4.57 10.32 12.37
C GLU A 214 3.58 9.96 11.26
N PHE A 215 3.84 8.90 10.53
CA PHE A 215 2.90 8.35 9.55
C PHE A 215 1.93 7.41 10.25
N LYS A 216 0.70 7.27 9.77
CA LYS A 216 -0.21 6.19 10.20
C LYS A 216 -0.90 5.56 9.01
N SER A 217 -1.21 4.27 9.07
CA SER A 217 -2.05 3.65 8.03
C SER A 217 -3.43 4.33 7.94
N PRO A 218 -4.04 4.51 6.74
CA PRO A 218 -5.38 5.11 6.55
C PRO A 218 -6.57 4.31 7.14
N LYS A 219 -6.29 3.34 8.01
CA LYS A 219 -7.27 2.52 8.75
C LYS A 219 -6.99 2.48 10.25
N GLY A 220 -5.89 3.08 10.71
CA GLY A 220 -5.64 3.30 12.12
C GLY A 220 -6.56 4.39 12.68
N THR A 221 -6.79 4.38 13.98
CA THR A 221 -7.68 5.34 14.67
C THR A 221 -7.12 6.77 14.79
N GLY A 222 -6.01 7.07 14.12
CA GLY A 222 -5.23 8.31 14.30
C GLY A 222 -4.52 8.42 15.66
N VAL A 223 -4.69 7.43 16.55
CA VAL A 223 -4.13 7.43 17.90
C VAL A 223 -2.64 7.06 17.86
N ILE A 224 -1.82 7.95 18.42
CA ILE A 224 -0.42 7.67 18.75
C ILE A 224 -0.30 6.98 20.11
N SER A 225 0.70 6.11 20.26
CA SER A 225 1.04 5.50 21.54
C SER A 225 1.61 6.53 22.53
N GLU A 226 1.57 6.22 23.81
CA GLU A 226 2.14 7.05 24.87
C GLU A 226 3.61 7.41 24.61
N ASN A 227 4.42 6.45 24.14
CA ASN A 227 5.83 6.68 23.79
C ASN A 227 5.99 7.69 22.64
N GLN A 228 5.10 7.66 21.64
CA GLN A 228 5.09 8.62 20.53
C GLN A 228 4.69 10.02 21.01
N ASP A 229 3.66 10.17 21.85
CA ASP A 229 3.33 11.49 22.41
C ASP A 229 4.42 12.02 23.36
N ILE A 230 5.08 11.16 24.14
CA ILE A 230 6.26 11.55 24.94
C ILE A 230 7.38 12.13 24.05
N TRP A 231 7.65 11.52 22.89
CA TRP A 231 8.59 12.06 21.90
C TRP A 231 8.11 13.37 21.28
N PHE A 232 6.85 13.43 20.87
CA PHE A 232 6.25 14.64 20.29
C PHE A 232 6.24 15.82 21.29
N ARG A 233 5.96 15.58 22.58
CA ARG A 233 6.09 16.58 23.65
C ARG A 233 7.51 17.12 23.77
N LYS A 234 8.53 16.23 23.77
CA LYS A 234 9.95 16.63 23.83
C LYS A 234 10.35 17.48 22.62
N LEU A 235 9.99 17.04 21.41
CA LEU A 235 10.30 17.74 20.16
C LEU A 235 9.61 19.12 20.09
N ARG A 236 8.32 19.20 20.44
CA ARG A 236 7.62 20.49 20.60
C ARG A 236 8.32 21.39 21.62
N GLY A 237 8.72 20.85 22.77
CA GLY A 237 9.41 21.57 23.84
C GLY A 237 10.76 22.18 23.44
N ILE A 238 11.52 21.52 22.55
CA ILE A 238 12.78 22.09 22.01
C ILE A 238 12.56 23.01 20.79
N GLY A 239 11.33 23.14 20.28
CA GLY A 239 10.96 24.07 19.21
C GLY A 239 10.76 23.45 17.82
N TYR A 240 10.45 22.15 17.72
CA TYR A 240 10.12 21.50 16.44
C TYR A 240 8.64 21.63 16.12
N MET A 241 8.32 21.67 14.82
CA MET A 241 6.97 21.36 14.35
C MET A 241 6.74 19.85 14.45
N THR A 242 5.51 19.41 14.74
CA THR A 242 5.17 17.98 14.83
C THR A 242 3.84 17.69 14.14
N MET A 243 3.73 16.60 13.39
CA MET A 243 2.48 16.16 12.73
C MET A 243 2.31 14.64 12.83
N VAL A 244 1.07 14.20 13.05
CA VAL A 244 0.63 12.82 12.78
C VAL A 244 -0.20 12.85 11.50
N SER A 245 0.07 11.98 10.53
CA SER A 245 -0.64 11.98 9.26
C SER A 245 -0.77 10.62 8.60
N ASP A 246 -1.97 10.36 8.12
CA ASP A 246 -2.44 9.19 7.38
C ASP A 246 -2.73 9.48 5.91
N ASP A 247 -2.71 10.76 5.51
CA ASP A 247 -3.05 11.21 4.16
C ASP A 247 -1.86 11.85 3.45
N LEU A 248 -1.57 11.37 2.23
CA LEU A 248 -0.48 11.83 1.37
C LEU A 248 -0.59 13.32 1.03
N VAL A 249 -1.76 13.79 0.61
CA VAL A 249 -1.97 15.17 0.11
C VAL A 249 -1.83 16.18 1.26
N LYS A 250 -2.45 15.90 2.41
CA LYS A 250 -2.32 16.63 3.68
C LYS A 250 -0.87 16.74 4.13
N THR A 251 -0.11 15.64 4.01
CA THR A 251 1.31 15.61 4.40
C THR A 251 2.15 16.47 3.45
N CYS A 252 2.00 16.32 2.12
CA CYS A 252 2.69 17.15 1.14
C CYS A 252 2.35 18.65 1.31
N ILE A 253 1.08 19.00 1.52
CA ILE A 253 0.66 20.38 1.81
C ILE A 253 1.38 20.92 3.05
N ARG A 254 1.41 20.16 4.15
CA ARG A 254 2.10 20.60 5.39
C ARG A 254 3.62 20.71 5.22
N ILE A 255 4.25 19.85 4.42
CA ILE A 255 5.67 19.97 4.07
C ILE A 255 5.90 21.27 3.28
N ASN A 256 5.05 21.56 2.29
CA ASN A 256 5.15 22.79 1.51
C ASN A 256 4.92 24.06 2.37
N GLU A 257 3.93 24.02 3.27
CA GLU A 257 3.72 25.05 4.28
C GLU A 257 4.99 25.27 5.11
N TYR A 258 5.60 24.19 5.63
CA TYR A 258 6.82 24.25 6.44
C TYR A 258 8.00 24.91 5.70
N PHE A 259 8.35 24.43 4.51
CA PHE A 259 9.44 25.02 3.71
C PHE A 259 9.13 26.45 3.24
N SER A 260 7.86 26.83 3.08
CA SER A 260 7.48 28.20 2.70
C SER A 260 7.80 29.26 3.77
N LEU A 261 7.92 28.86 5.06
CA LEU A 261 8.19 29.76 6.19
C LEU A 261 9.55 30.49 6.09
N LYS A 262 10.42 30.09 5.16
CA LYS A 262 11.77 30.66 4.95
C LYS A 262 11.83 31.76 3.87
N LYS A 263 10.70 32.15 3.25
CA LYS A 263 10.71 33.17 2.18
C LYS A 263 10.11 34.52 2.59
N THR A 264 10.97 35.53 2.59
CA THR A 264 10.62 36.93 2.28
C THR A 264 9.69 36.97 1.07
N ILE A 265 8.49 37.50 1.23
CA ILE A 265 7.36 37.16 0.34
C ILE A 265 7.37 38.01 -0.95
N ARG A 266 7.55 37.36 -2.11
CA ARG A 266 6.83 37.74 -3.34
C ARG A 266 5.59 36.87 -3.47
N LYS A 267 4.42 37.50 -3.57
CA LYS A 267 3.10 36.96 -3.17
C LYS A 267 2.47 35.94 -4.14
N THR A 268 3.21 35.42 -5.12
CA THR A 268 2.64 34.78 -6.32
C THR A 268 2.53 33.26 -6.25
N VAL A 269 3.40 32.57 -5.51
CA VAL A 269 3.61 31.10 -5.65
C VAL A 269 2.49 30.24 -5.03
N VAL A 270 1.76 30.76 -4.03
CA VAL A 270 0.86 29.96 -3.18
C VAL A 270 -0.32 29.33 -3.94
N LYS A 271 -0.73 29.87 -5.10
CA LYS A 271 -1.93 29.39 -5.83
C LYS A 271 -1.75 28.07 -6.59
N ASN A 272 -0.53 27.64 -6.93
CA ASN A 272 -0.31 26.44 -7.75
C ASN A 272 -0.03 25.18 -6.92
N VAL A 273 0.28 25.31 -5.63
CA VAL A 273 0.72 24.18 -4.79
C VAL A 273 -0.27 23.01 -4.77
N VAL A 274 -1.58 23.27 -4.87
CA VAL A 274 -2.62 22.23 -4.84
C VAL A 274 -2.78 21.49 -6.18
N SER A 275 -2.48 22.13 -7.33
CA SER A 275 -2.35 21.39 -8.59
C SER A 275 -1.09 20.56 -8.59
N ASP A 276 0.03 21.15 -8.16
CA ASP A 276 1.36 20.56 -8.29
C ASP A 276 1.52 19.34 -7.38
N VAL A 277 0.93 19.34 -6.17
CA VAL A 277 0.85 18.16 -5.29
C VAL A 277 -0.03 17.06 -5.90
N LYS A 278 -1.13 17.41 -6.60
CA LYS A 278 -2.00 16.42 -7.28
C LYS A 278 -1.36 15.81 -8.53
N THR A 279 -0.41 16.51 -9.16
CA THR A 279 0.30 16.07 -10.36
C THR A 279 1.74 15.64 -10.06
N TYR A 280 2.14 15.55 -8.78
CA TYR A 280 3.50 15.24 -8.36
C TYR A 280 3.90 13.77 -8.65
N ARG A 281 5.19 13.57 -8.97
CA ARG A 281 5.71 12.38 -9.66
C ARG A 281 7.06 11.93 -9.09
N PRO A 282 7.07 11.00 -8.12
CA PRO A 282 8.28 10.40 -7.53
C PRO A 282 9.33 9.94 -8.55
N ARG A 283 10.59 10.38 -8.39
CA ARG A 283 11.76 9.83 -9.10
C ARG A 283 12.47 8.78 -8.24
N PHE A 284 11.95 7.56 -8.26
CA PHE A 284 12.65 6.41 -7.70
C PHE A 284 13.87 6.04 -8.58
N ASN A 285 15.03 6.66 -8.29
CA ASN A 285 16.31 6.27 -8.88
C ASN A 285 16.63 4.81 -8.50
N SER A 286 16.61 3.91 -9.49
CA SER A 286 16.97 2.50 -9.33
C SER A 286 18.50 2.27 -9.36
N GLY A 287 19.27 3.20 -8.80
CA GLY A 287 20.73 3.17 -8.81
C GLY A 287 21.35 4.36 -8.05
N LYS A 288 22.55 4.14 -7.52
CA LYS A 288 23.27 5.00 -6.55
C LYS A 288 22.74 4.96 -5.11
N TYR A 289 22.62 3.74 -4.57
CA TYR A 289 23.13 3.39 -3.23
C TYR A 289 23.92 2.09 -3.35
#